data_AF-A0A9J7IUY3-F1
#
_entry.id   AF-A0A9J7IUY3-F1
#
_cell.length_a   1.000
_cell.length_b   1.000
_cell.length_c   1.000
_cell.angle_alpha   90.00
_cell.angle_beta   90.00
_cell.angle_gamma   90.00
#
_symmetry.space_group_name_H-M   'P 1'
#
loop_
_entity.id
_entity.type
_entity.pdbx_description
1 polymer ?
#
loop_
_entity_poly.entity_id
_entity_poly.type
_entity_poly.pdbx_seq_one_letter_code
_entity_poly.pdbx_strand_id
1 'polypeptide(L)'
;MPPKKKNTDTNSKEELAKWSKEQLIARIMQLEAHNVQLKNIINKNFSQSSSETDAKENKRQVDFSKYHFRRVLLRISYFGWDYNGLAVQEDSNQTIENHLFNALTKSCLIQSRETSNYHRCGRTDKGVSSFGQVISISLKSKFPPSEQYTEEALNKEMDYCKILNRLLPKDIKAVAWMPIPENLPEFSAR
;
A
#
# COMPACT_ATOMS: atom_id res chain seq x y z
N MET A 1 -19.81 13.35 33.19
CA MET A 1 -19.12 14.56 32.69
C MET A 1 -19.03 14.47 31.18
N PRO A 2 -19.42 15.51 30.42
CA PRO A 2 -19.19 15.52 28.98
C PRO A 2 -17.69 15.73 28.68
N PRO A 3 -17.16 15.18 27.57
CA PRO A 3 -15.76 15.32 27.21
C PRO A 3 -15.44 16.77 26.86
N LYS A 4 -14.33 17.29 27.39
CA LYS A 4 -13.82 18.64 27.08
C LYS A 4 -13.56 18.77 25.58
N LYS A 5 -14.18 19.78 24.94
CA LYS A 5 -13.87 20.18 23.56
C LYS A 5 -12.38 20.52 23.45
N LYS A 6 -11.66 19.86 22.55
CA LYS A 6 -10.31 20.29 22.16
C LYS A 6 -10.45 21.52 21.26
N ASN A 7 -9.98 22.68 21.72
CA ASN A 7 -9.79 23.84 20.86
C ASN A 7 -8.71 23.52 19.83
N THR A 8 -9.08 23.49 18.55
CA THR A 8 -8.14 23.55 17.44
C THR A 8 -8.06 25.02 17.03
N ASP A 9 -7.19 25.78 17.68
CA ASP A 9 -6.83 27.14 17.23
C ASP A 9 -5.99 27.02 15.96
N THR A 10 -6.66 26.92 14.81
CA THR A 10 -6.05 27.08 13.49
C THR A 10 -6.12 28.54 13.10
N ASN A 11 -4.98 29.24 13.13
CA ASN A 11 -4.89 30.63 12.68
C ASN A 11 -5.50 30.77 11.28
N SER A 12 -6.42 31.73 11.14
CA SER A 12 -7.08 32.00 9.87
C SER A 12 -6.07 32.61 8.88
N LYS A 13 -6.35 32.46 7.57
CA LYS A 13 -5.48 32.99 6.50
C LYS A 13 -5.25 34.51 6.64
N GLU A 14 -6.25 35.24 7.12
CA GLU A 14 -6.23 36.69 7.33
C GLU A 14 -5.33 37.11 8.50
N GLU A 15 -5.18 36.26 9.52
CA GLU A 15 -4.28 36.51 10.65
C GLU A 15 -2.83 36.23 10.29
N LEU A 16 -2.58 35.15 9.55
CA LEU A 16 -1.24 34.80 9.07
C LEU A 16 -0.69 35.84 8.09
N ALA A 17 -1.56 36.52 7.34
CA ALA A 17 -1.18 37.62 6.46
C ALA A 17 -0.64 38.86 7.20
N LYS A 18 -0.97 39.01 8.50
CA LYS A 18 -0.48 40.13 9.34
C LYS A 18 0.87 39.83 9.99
N TRP A 19 1.39 38.60 9.86
CA TRP A 19 2.64 38.20 10.49
C TRP A 19 3.84 38.68 9.69
N SER A 20 4.94 38.97 10.38
CA SER A 20 6.20 39.29 9.71
C SER A 20 6.77 38.07 9.00
N LYS A 21 7.65 38.29 8.03
CA LYS A 21 8.33 37.22 7.30
C LYS A 21 9.10 36.28 8.25
N GLU A 22 9.76 36.84 9.25
CA GLU A 22 10.52 36.10 10.26
C GLU A 22 9.60 35.24 11.13
N GLN A 23 8.44 35.77 11.52
CA GLN A 23 7.43 35.02 12.29
C GLN A 23 6.86 33.85 11.49
N LEU A 24 6.58 34.04 10.20
CA LEU A 24 6.12 32.97 9.32
C LEU A 24 7.18 31.88 9.13
N ILE A 25 8.45 32.26 8.93
CA ILE A 25 9.57 31.30 8.81
C ILE A 25 9.71 30.49 10.11
N ALA A 26 9.71 31.14 11.27
CA ALA A 26 9.79 30.47 12.56
C ALA A 26 8.62 29.48 12.75
N ARG A 27 7.41 29.86 12.32
CA ARG A 27 6.23 28.97 12.40
C ARG A 27 6.34 27.78 11.47
N ILE A 28 6.83 27.95 10.25
CA ILE A 28 7.06 26.85 9.30
C ILE A 28 8.08 25.86 9.89
N MET A 29 9.22 26.35 10.38
CA MET A 29 10.24 25.50 11.00
C MET A 29 9.67 24.73 12.20
N GLN A 30 8.85 25.38 13.03
CA GLN A 30 8.18 24.73 14.15
C GLN A 30 7.21 23.64 13.69
N LEU A 31 6.40 23.91 12.66
CA LEU A 31 5.45 22.94 12.09
C LEU A 31 6.17 21.76 11.46
N GLU A 32 7.27 21.98 10.73
CA GLU A 32 8.11 20.93 10.16
C GLU A 32 8.70 20.04 11.26
N ALA A 33 9.29 20.64 12.30
CA ALA A 33 9.82 19.90 13.45
C ALA A 33 8.74 19.07 14.16
N HIS A 34 7.55 19.66 14.38
CA HIS A 34 6.44 18.97 15.00
C HIS A 34 5.90 17.83 14.11
N ASN A 35 5.81 18.02 12.80
CA ASN A 35 5.42 16.97 11.86
C ASN A 35 6.41 15.80 11.87
N VAL A 36 7.72 16.08 11.94
CA VAL A 36 8.74 15.03 12.08
C VAL A 36 8.57 14.28 13.40
N GLN A 37 8.35 14.98 14.51
CA GLN A 37 8.09 14.36 15.81
C GLN A 37 6.83 13.47 15.79
N LEU A 38 5.72 13.96 15.22
CA LEU A 38 4.49 13.19 15.09
C LEU A 38 4.68 11.93 14.23
N LYS A 39 5.36 12.05 13.08
CA LYS A 39 5.72 10.90 12.23
C LYS A 39 6.52 9.85 13.01
N ASN A 40 7.49 10.28 13.82
CA ASN A 40 8.29 9.38 14.65
C ASN A 40 7.46 8.70 15.75
N ILE A 41 6.54 9.42 16.40
CA ILE A 41 5.65 8.87 17.43
C ILE A 41 4.69 7.84 16.82
N ILE A 42 4.11 8.14 15.65
CA ILE A 42 3.24 7.21 14.91
C ILE A 42 4.00 5.93 14.59
N ASN A 43 5.22 6.04 14.06
CA ASN A 43 6.07 4.87 13.78
C ASN A 43 6.39 4.06 15.06
N LYS A 44 6.66 4.73 16.19
CA LYS A 44 6.98 4.08 17.46
C LYS A 44 5.78 3.35 18.07
N ASN A 45 4.60 3.97 18.10
CA ASN A 45 3.38 3.35 18.63
C ASN A 45 2.93 2.17 17.75
N PHE A 46 3.11 2.27 16.43
CA PHE A 46 2.80 1.20 15.49
C PHE A 46 3.75 -0.01 15.64
N SER A 47 5.01 0.24 15.98
CA SER A 47 5.99 -0.82 16.31
C SER A 47 5.62 -1.54 17.61
N GLN A 48 4.96 -0.87 18.55
CA GLN A 48 4.51 -1.44 19.82
C GLN A 48 3.27 -2.33 19.70
N SER A 49 2.38 -2.07 18.72
CA SER A 49 1.27 -2.97 18.38
C SER A 49 1.71 -4.23 17.62
N SER A 50 2.95 -4.26 17.12
CA SER A 50 3.53 -5.42 16.41
C SER A 50 4.67 -6.11 17.20
N SER A 51 4.95 -5.67 18.44
CA SER A 51 6.10 -6.11 19.23
C SER A 51 5.86 -7.30 20.18
N GLU A 52 4.95 -8.22 19.87
CA GLU A 52 4.94 -9.54 20.53
C GLU A 52 5.46 -10.68 19.63
N THR A 53 5.70 -10.46 18.32
CA THR A 53 6.21 -11.54 17.45
C THR A 53 7.45 -11.24 16.61
N ASP A 54 7.83 -9.98 16.37
CA ASP A 54 8.93 -9.67 15.43
C ASP A 54 10.24 -9.28 16.13
N ALA A 55 10.81 -10.20 16.92
CA ALA A 55 12.19 -10.08 17.40
C ALA A 55 13.13 -10.98 16.58
N LYS A 56 13.99 -10.34 15.78
CA LYS A 56 15.17 -10.88 15.08
C LYS A 56 14.92 -11.81 13.89
N GLU A 57 14.64 -11.23 12.71
CA GLU A 57 15.00 -11.88 11.45
C GLU A 57 16.12 -11.10 10.75
N ASN A 58 17.26 -11.78 10.56
CA ASN A 58 18.31 -11.37 9.63
C ASN A 58 17.68 -11.19 8.25
N LYS A 59 17.38 -9.94 7.87
CA LYS A 59 16.87 -9.62 6.53
C LYS A 59 17.95 -9.89 5.50
N ARG A 60 18.03 -11.13 5.03
CA ARG A 60 18.74 -11.51 3.81
C ARG A 60 18.16 -10.65 2.69
N GLN A 61 18.94 -9.68 2.20
CA GLN A 61 18.51 -8.86 1.08
C GLN A 61 18.26 -9.77 -0.13
N VAL A 62 17.03 -9.75 -0.61
CA VAL A 62 16.61 -10.52 -1.78
C VAL A 62 17.13 -9.82 -3.01
N ASP A 63 17.97 -10.51 -3.79
CA ASP A 63 18.46 -10.00 -5.07
C ASP A 63 17.39 -10.22 -6.15
N PHE A 64 16.71 -9.14 -6.52
CA PHE A 64 15.59 -9.18 -7.48
C PHE A 64 16.03 -9.41 -8.92
N SER A 65 17.32 -9.21 -9.23
CA SER A 65 17.89 -9.37 -10.58
C SER A 65 17.86 -10.82 -11.08
N LYS A 66 17.69 -11.78 -10.16
CA LYS A 66 17.67 -13.22 -10.44
C LYS A 66 16.27 -13.76 -10.74
N TYR A 67 15.24 -12.94 -10.63
CA TYR A 67 13.86 -13.39 -10.80
C TYR A 67 13.25 -12.82 -12.08
N HIS A 68 12.29 -13.58 -12.60
CA HIS A 68 11.42 -13.15 -13.68
C HIS A 68 10.20 -12.44 -13.10
N PHE A 69 9.62 -11.55 -13.89
CA PHE A 69 8.37 -10.89 -13.54
C PHE A 69 7.36 -11.11 -14.65
N ARG A 70 6.08 -11.10 -14.28
CA ARG A 70 4.95 -11.19 -15.20
C ARG A 70 3.91 -10.15 -14.85
N ARG A 71 3.26 -9.60 -15.86
CA ARG A 71 2.11 -8.70 -15.68
C ARG A 71 0.85 -9.51 -15.42
N VAL A 72 0.15 -9.19 -14.34
CA VAL A 72 -1.11 -9.85 -13.98
C VAL A 72 -2.18 -8.83 -13.65
N LEU A 73 -3.44 -9.26 -13.78
CA LEU A 73 -4.58 -8.64 -13.14
C LEU A 73 -4.86 -9.40 -11.84
N LEU A 74 -5.04 -8.68 -10.74
CA LEU A 74 -5.39 -9.25 -9.44
C LEU A 74 -6.74 -8.68 -9.01
N ARG A 75 -7.68 -9.57 -8.73
CA ARG A 75 -8.98 -9.23 -8.17
C ARG A 75 -8.93 -9.30 -6.65
N ILE A 76 -9.31 -8.20 -6.01
CA ILE A 76 -9.27 -8.00 -4.58
C ILE A 76 -10.68 -7.67 -4.09
N SER A 77 -11.07 -8.28 -2.98
CA SER A 77 -12.27 -7.94 -2.24
C SER A 77 -11.90 -7.47 -0.84
N TYR A 78 -12.62 -6.48 -0.33
CA TYR A 78 -12.39 -5.98 1.02
C TYR A 78 -13.64 -5.34 1.63
N PHE A 79 -13.73 -5.42 2.95
CA PHE A 79 -14.65 -4.62 3.76
C PHE A 79 -13.98 -3.30 4.12
N GLY A 80 -14.57 -2.18 3.71
CA GLY A 80 -13.94 -0.87 3.81
C GLY A 80 -14.18 -0.12 5.13
N TRP A 81 -15.00 -0.67 6.04
CA TRP A 81 -15.52 0.05 7.22
C TRP A 81 -14.41 0.63 8.11
N ASP A 82 -13.33 -0.14 8.31
CA ASP A 82 -12.19 0.25 9.14
C ASP A 82 -11.04 0.90 8.35
N TYR A 83 -11.25 1.18 7.06
CA TYR A 83 -10.21 1.66 6.16
C TYR A 83 -10.53 3.04 5.57
N ASN A 84 -9.49 3.84 5.37
CA ASN A 84 -9.55 5.18 4.80
C ASN A 84 -9.60 5.18 3.25
N GLY A 85 -10.19 4.13 2.67
CA GLY A 85 -10.33 3.93 1.23
C GLY A 85 -9.22 3.07 0.62
N LEU A 86 -9.27 2.91 -0.70
CA LEU A 86 -8.30 2.09 -1.43
C LEU A 86 -6.91 2.73 -1.48
N ALA A 87 -6.85 4.00 -1.91
CA ALA A 87 -5.61 4.67 -2.25
C ALA A 87 -4.81 5.05 -1.00
N VAL A 88 -3.49 4.86 -1.03
CA VAL A 88 -2.59 5.32 0.04
C VAL A 88 -2.72 6.83 0.26
N GLN A 89 -2.73 7.24 1.52
CA GLN A 89 -2.73 8.62 1.98
C GLN A 89 -1.50 8.86 2.87
N GLU A 90 -0.94 10.07 2.89
CA GLU A 90 0.32 10.36 3.61
C GLU A 90 0.17 10.34 5.14
N ASP A 91 -1.05 10.54 5.63
CA ASP A 91 -1.42 10.63 7.04
C ASP A 91 -1.92 9.30 7.61
N SER A 92 -2.16 8.28 6.77
CA SER A 92 -2.74 7.02 7.22
C SER A 92 -2.24 5.77 6.49
N ASN A 93 -1.83 4.81 7.31
CA ASN A 93 -1.50 3.45 6.86
C ASN A 93 -2.72 2.52 6.81
N GLN A 94 -3.90 2.99 7.19
CA GLN A 94 -5.14 2.19 7.18
C GLN A 94 -5.87 2.28 5.84
N THR A 95 -5.14 2.08 4.76
CA THR A 95 -5.68 2.02 3.39
C THR A 95 -5.48 0.63 2.83
N ILE A 96 -6.37 0.22 1.93
CA ILE A 96 -6.30 -1.13 1.35
C ILE A 96 -4.97 -1.33 0.61
N GLU A 97 -4.51 -0.32 -0.14
CA GLU A 97 -3.21 -0.37 -0.81
C GLU A 97 -2.04 -0.50 0.15
N ASN A 98 -2.05 0.19 1.30
CA ASN A 98 -0.94 0.07 2.23
C ASN A 98 -0.78 -1.38 2.74
N HIS A 99 -1.89 -2.01 3.11
CA HIS A 99 -1.88 -3.43 3.51
C HIS A 99 -1.48 -4.36 2.36
N LEU A 100 -1.96 -4.08 1.15
CA LEU A 100 -1.61 -4.85 -0.04
C LEU A 100 -0.12 -4.76 -0.40
N PHE A 101 0.44 -3.55 -0.48
CA PHE A 101 1.85 -3.35 -0.79
C PHE A 101 2.75 -3.89 0.31
N ASN A 102 2.35 -3.77 1.58
CA ASN A 102 3.05 -4.43 2.68
C ASN A 102 3.09 -5.96 2.49
N ALA A 103 1.96 -6.59 2.13
CA ALA A 103 1.90 -8.02 1.86
C ALA A 103 2.75 -8.43 0.63
N LEU A 104 2.72 -7.64 -0.44
CA LEU A 104 3.50 -7.88 -1.67
C LEU A 104 5.02 -7.78 -1.42
N THR A 105 5.46 -6.78 -0.67
CA THR A 105 6.87 -6.60 -0.32
C THR A 105 7.33 -7.67 0.66
N LYS A 106 6.53 -7.99 1.69
CA LYS A 106 6.85 -9.05 2.67
C LYS A 106 6.94 -10.43 2.01
N SER A 107 6.08 -10.73 1.04
CA SER A 107 6.16 -11.98 0.25
C SER A 107 7.24 -11.98 -0.83
N CYS A 108 8.00 -10.90 -0.97
CA CYS A 108 9.04 -10.73 -2.00
C CYS A 108 8.50 -10.94 -3.43
N LEU A 109 7.22 -10.59 -3.65
CA LEU A 109 6.60 -10.63 -4.98
C LEU A 109 6.93 -9.38 -5.80
N ILE A 110 7.21 -8.26 -5.13
CA ILE A 110 7.66 -7.01 -5.74
C ILE A 110 8.85 -6.45 -4.94
N GLN A 111 9.66 -5.62 -5.59
CA GLN A 111 10.71 -4.87 -4.92
C GLN A 111 10.17 -3.59 -4.29
N SER A 112 9.45 -2.79 -5.07
CA SER A 112 8.82 -1.56 -4.61
C SER A 112 7.55 -1.27 -5.41
N ARG A 113 6.78 -0.27 -4.97
CA ARG A 113 5.56 0.15 -5.66
C ARG A 113 5.88 0.73 -7.04
N GLU A 114 6.94 1.52 -7.13
CA GLU A 114 7.34 2.28 -8.31
C GLU A 114 7.79 1.37 -9.46
N THR A 115 8.44 0.25 -9.14
CA THR A 115 8.94 -0.73 -10.12
C THR A 115 7.90 -1.77 -10.53
N SER A 116 6.75 -1.80 -9.85
CA SER A 116 5.73 -2.85 -10.02
C SER A 116 4.71 -2.61 -11.13
N ASN A 117 4.81 -1.53 -11.92
CA ASN A 117 3.84 -1.16 -12.98
C ASN A 117 2.38 -1.22 -12.49
N TYR A 118 2.14 -0.65 -11.31
CA TYR A 118 0.87 -0.73 -10.61
C TYR A 118 -0.18 0.23 -11.19
N HIS A 119 -1.34 -0.31 -11.57
CA HIS A 119 -2.54 0.47 -11.89
C HIS A 119 -3.77 -0.11 -11.20
N ARG A 120 -4.77 0.75 -10.97
CA ARG A 120 -6.03 0.43 -10.28
C ARG A 120 -7.20 0.85 -11.15
N CYS A 121 -8.28 0.06 -11.19
CA CYS A 121 -9.46 0.36 -12.01
C CYS A 121 -10.35 1.47 -11.49
N GLY A 122 -10.19 1.83 -10.21
CA GLY A 122 -10.97 2.87 -9.58
C GLY A 122 -10.47 3.13 -8.18
N ARG A 123 -10.75 4.32 -7.66
CA ARG A 123 -10.56 4.64 -6.24
C ARG A 123 -11.85 4.35 -5.51
N THR A 124 -11.74 3.97 -4.24
CA THR A 124 -12.85 3.94 -3.30
C THR A 124 -12.57 4.91 -2.17
N ASP A 125 -13.62 5.57 -1.70
CA ASP A 125 -13.55 6.49 -0.58
C ASP A 125 -13.53 5.73 0.76
N LYS A 126 -13.28 6.47 1.84
CA LYS A 126 -13.27 5.94 3.21
C LYS A 126 -14.58 5.20 3.53
N GLY A 127 -14.48 4.03 4.15
CA GLY A 127 -15.64 3.23 4.55
C GLY A 127 -16.24 2.36 3.43
N VAL A 128 -15.87 2.59 2.16
CA VAL A 128 -16.47 1.90 1.02
C VAL A 128 -15.91 0.49 0.89
N SER A 129 -16.79 -0.51 0.86
CA SER A 129 -16.42 -1.91 0.58
C SER A 129 -16.44 -2.20 -0.91
N SER A 130 -15.63 -3.18 -1.35
CA SER A 130 -15.62 -3.61 -2.75
C SER A 130 -15.45 -5.12 -2.85
N PHE A 131 -16.24 -5.75 -3.72
CA PHE A 131 -16.09 -7.17 -4.05
C PHE A 131 -15.31 -7.41 -5.35
N GLY A 132 -15.17 -6.38 -6.19
CA GLY A 132 -14.69 -6.50 -7.56
C GLY A 132 -13.55 -5.56 -7.91
N GLN A 133 -12.76 -5.11 -6.92
CA GLN A 133 -11.64 -4.23 -7.22
C GLN A 133 -10.60 -5.00 -8.03
N VAL A 134 -10.20 -4.46 -9.18
CA VAL A 134 -9.15 -5.03 -10.02
C VAL A 134 -7.96 -4.08 -10.07
N ILE A 135 -6.77 -4.66 -9.93
CA ILE A 135 -5.51 -3.97 -10.13
C ILE A 135 -4.70 -4.70 -11.21
N SER A 136 -3.86 -3.97 -11.93
CA SER A 136 -2.81 -4.56 -12.76
C SER A 136 -1.46 -4.31 -12.10
N ILE A 137 -0.61 -5.33 -12.01
CA ILE A 137 0.69 -5.25 -11.35
C ILE A 137 1.66 -6.28 -11.94
N SER A 138 2.94 -5.95 -11.95
CA SER A 138 4.03 -6.87 -12.26
C SER A 138 4.44 -7.63 -11.00
N LEU A 139 4.26 -8.95 -10.99
CA LEU A 139 4.64 -9.83 -9.88
C LEU A 139 5.78 -10.74 -10.29
N LYS A 140 6.59 -11.15 -9.30
CA LYS A 140 7.55 -12.25 -9.45
C LYS A 140 6.87 -13.48 -10.03
N SER A 141 7.49 -14.05 -11.06
CA SER A 141 7.03 -15.22 -11.80
C SER A 141 7.97 -16.40 -11.55
N LYS A 142 7.42 -17.60 -11.51
CA LYS A 142 8.22 -18.84 -11.51
C LYS A 142 8.84 -19.10 -12.89
N PHE A 143 8.17 -18.69 -13.96
CA PHE A 143 8.56 -18.98 -15.34
C PHE A 143 9.24 -17.79 -16.03
N PRO A 144 10.22 -18.04 -16.92
CA PRO A 144 10.84 -17.01 -17.74
C PRO A 144 9.84 -16.42 -18.76
N PRO A 145 10.03 -15.17 -19.23
CA PRO A 145 9.08 -14.48 -20.11
C PRO A 145 8.64 -15.28 -21.35
N SER A 146 9.54 -16.08 -21.93
CA SER A 146 9.27 -16.91 -23.12
C SER A 146 8.26 -18.04 -22.91
N GLU A 147 8.04 -18.47 -21.66
CA GLU A 147 7.22 -19.64 -21.34
C GLU A 147 5.94 -19.29 -20.57
N GLN A 148 5.78 -18.03 -20.15
CA GLN A 148 4.73 -17.58 -19.22
C GLN A 148 3.29 -17.76 -19.73
N TYR A 149 3.09 -17.90 -21.05
CA TYR A 149 1.79 -18.05 -21.70
C TYR A 149 1.45 -19.50 -22.05
N THR A 150 2.35 -20.46 -21.80
CA THR A 150 2.04 -21.88 -21.97
C THR A 150 1.00 -22.33 -20.93
N GLU A 151 0.13 -23.27 -21.30
CA GLU A 151 -0.89 -23.79 -20.38
C GLU A 151 -0.26 -24.41 -19.12
N GLU A 152 0.90 -25.05 -19.26
CA GLU A 152 1.63 -25.60 -18.12
C GLU A 152 2.11 -24.50 -17.16
N ALA A 153 2.69 -23.42 -17.70
CA ALA A 153 3.17 -22.31 -16.87
C ALA A 153 2.02 -21.62 -16.14
N LEU A 154 0.87 -21.43 -16.79
CA LEU A 154 -0.31 -20.84 -16.16
C LEU A 154 -0.86 -21.70 -15.02
N ASN A 155 -0.90 -23.02 -15.20
CA ASN A 155 -1.38 -23.96 -14.19
C ASN A 155 -0.41 -24.18 -13.03
N LYS A 156 0.90 -24.07 -13.27
CA LYS A 156 1.97 -24.34 -12.28
C LYS A 156 2.63 -23.07 -11.72
N GLU A 157 2.04 -21.91 -11.96
CA GLU A 157 2.50 -20.62 -11.45
C GLU A 157 2.40 -20.54 -9.92
N MET A 158 3.05 -19.53 -9.34
CA MET A 158 2.88 -19.18 -7.94
C MET A 158 1.40 -18.91 -7.59
N ASP A 159 0.94 -19.49 -6.48
CA ASP A 159 -0.40 -19.23 -5.93
C ASP A 159 -0.44 -17.86 -5.23
N TYR A 160 -0.48 -16.79 -6.04
CA TYR A 160 -0.44 -15.40 -5.56
C TYR A 160 -1.54 -15.12 -4.53
N CYS A 161 -2.75 -15.63 -4.76
CA CYS A 161 -3.87 -15.39 -3.87
C CYS A 161 -3.62 -16.00 -2.49
N LYS A 162 -3.17 -17.26 -2.42
CA LYS A 162 -2.85 -17.91 -1.14
C LYS A 162 -1.66 -17.26 -0.43
N ILE A 163 -0.63 -16.87 -1.16
CA ILE A 163 0.54 -16.16 -0.61
C ILE A 163 0.11 -14.85 0.02
N LEU A 164 -0.65 -14.02 -0.71
CA LEU A 164 -1.11 -12.73 -0.23
C LEU A 164 -2.10 -12.87 0.93
N ASN A 165 -3.06 -13.78 0.84
CA ASN A 165 -4.09 -13.96 1.87
C ASN A 165 -3.55 -14.46 3.21
N ARG A 166 -2.33 -14.99 3.26
CA ARG A 166 -1.63 -15.32 4.51
C ARG A 166 -1.09 -14.08 5.23
N LEU A 167 -0.77 -13.03 4.47
CA LEU A 167 -0.16 -11.79 4.96
C LEU A 167 -1.17 -10.64 5.08
N LEU A 168 -2.26 -10.70 4.32
CA LEU A 168 -3.34 -9.71 4.36
C LEU A 168 -4.19 -9.86 5.63
N PRO A 169 -4.75 -8.75 6.15
CA PRO A 169 -5.79 -8.78 7.17
C PRO A 169 -6.98 -9.67 6.76
N LYS A 170 -7.77 -10.14 7.74
CA LYS A 170 -8.93 -11.00 7.47
C LYS A 170 -9.95 -10.34 6.54
N ASP A 171 -10.06 -9.02 6.60
CA ASP A 171 -11.04 -8.22 5.87
C ASP A 171 -10.62 -7.85 4.45
N ILE A 172 -9.40 -8.21 4.03
CA ILE A 172 -8.89 -7.99 2.67
C ILE A 172 -8.48 -9.33 2.08
N LYS A 173 -9.03 -9.67 0.91
CA LYS A 173 -8.76 -10.93 0.22
C LYS A 173 -8.39 -10.72 -1.24
N ALA A 174 -7.27 -11.29 -1.66
CA ALA A 174 -7.00 -11.59 -3.05
C ALA A 174 -7.83 -12.82 -3.44
N VAL A 175 -8.70 -12.67 -4.44
CA VAL A 175 -9.69 -13.69 -4.79
C VAL A 175 -9.29 -14.48 -6.02
N ALA A 176 -8.76 -13.79 -7.02
CA ALA A 176 -8.34 -14.39 -8.27
C ALA A 176 -7.25 -13.56 -8.93
N TRP A 177 -6.46 -14.18 -9.78
CA TRP A 177 -5.52 -13.50 -10.65
C TRP A 177 -5.62 -14.06 -12.07
N MET A 178 -5.18 -13.29 -13.05
CA MET A 178 -5.02 -13.74 -14.43
C MET A 178 -3.83 -13.04 -15.08
N PRO A 179 -3.14 -13.67 -16.04
CA PRO A 179 -2.11 -12.99 -16.82
C PRO A 179 -2.74 -11.89 -17.69
N ILE A 180 -1.98 -10.83 -17.95
CA ILE A 180 -2.34 -9.90 -19.03
C ILE A 180 -2.17 -10.63 -20.37
N PRO A 181 -3.12 -10.54 -21.32
CA PRO A 181 -3.03 -11.25 -22.60
C PRO A 181 -1.77 -10.88 -23.39
N GLU A 182 -1.13 -11.87 -24.02
CA GLU A 182 0.11 -11.67 -24.80
C GLU A 182 -0.09 -10.71 -25.98
N ASN A 183 -1.27 -10.74 -26.61
CA ASN A 183 -1.63 -9.87 -27.73
C ASN A 183 -1.96 -8.43 -27.30
N LEU A 184 -2.07 -8.15 -26.00
CA LEU A 184 -2.40 -6.83 -25.45
C LEU A 184 -1.45 -6.50 -24.28
N PRO A 185 -0.14 -6.36 -24.53
CA PRO A 185 0.85 -6.15 -23.48
C PRO A 185 0.65 -4.83 -22.73
N GLU A 186 0.01 -3.84 -23.36
CA GLU A 186 -0.34 -2.55 -22.76
C GLU A 186 -1.60 -2.58 -21.89
N PHE A 187 -2.36 -3.67 -21.91
CA PHE A 187 -3.58 -3.78 -21.12
C PHE A 187 -3.26 -3.59 -19.64
N SER A 188 -4.07 -2.77 -18.97
CA SER A 188 -3.91 -2.46 -17.55
C SER A 188 -5.29 -2.30 -16.93
N ALA A 189 -5.34 -2.22 -15.61
CA ALA A 189 -6.60 -1.97 -14.94
C ALA A 189 -7.13 -0.53 -15.15
N ARG A 190 -6.34 0.39 -15.73
CA ARG A 190 -6.70 1.79 -15.95
C ARG A 190 -7.54 1.98 -17.22
#